data_AF-A0A8H7C053-F1
#
_entry.id   AF-A0A8H7C053-F1
#
_cell.length_a   1.000
_cell.length_b   1.000
_cell.length_c   1.000
_cell.angle_alpha   90.00
_cell.angle_beta   90.00
_cell.angle_gamma   90.00
#
_symmetry.space_group_name_H-M   'P 1'
#
loop_
_entity.id
_entity.type
_entity.pdbx_description
1 polymer ?
#
loop_
_entity_poly.entity_id
_entity_poly.type
_entity_poly.pdbx_seq_one_letter_code
_entity_poly.pdbx_strand_id
1 'polypeptide(L)'
;MSNRTAEFRAITSKLPSAAEKPKKENHREDYDLFIKEAHRIYQHIASLKRFLLSIRRAYLSSDSKALRRNRTKQKQSGDTVINSTSSSSLFALFPTDITFLTDNERDEIDFQAKMIIQRCMDRIEELEEAEKLRQAKEAAKPASRLASFFGNIMLPSTSVEDVLAVHRSSITWLLNNKLTEVSKIQKEQQEIRVTREIEKSENRLFHTSMMMPSATNFEASSVRATIPTNTVWDQGEDQQQQIDAFEEQLSKEELQMLEEENSQMLEELSNALNQVRSAEKALLEISTLQSQLTNHLAAQTIQTDKLYEEAIATTQRVEHGNLQLIKTREHNRGARKFMLLFLIVASLVLLFLDWYS
;
A
#
# COMPACT_ATOMS: atom_id res chain seq x y z
N MET A 1 30.21 -13.58 27.91
CA MET A 1 29.78 -14.98 27.67
C MET A 1 30.88 -15.69 26.92
N SER A 2 31.55 -16.67 27.53
CA SER A 2 32.68 -17.37 26.91
C SER A 2 32.20 -18.21 25.72
N ASN A 3 32.94 -18.15 24.62
CA ASN A 3 32.58 -18.76 23.34
C ASN A 3 32.77 -20.29 23.42
N ARG A 4 31.72 -21.03 23.81
CA ARG A 4 31.73 -22.49 24.01
C ARG A 4 31.64 -23.32 22.72
N THR A 5 31.72 -22.64 21.57
CA THR A 5 31.59 -23.25 20.24
C THR A 5 32.67 -24.31 19.98
N ALA A 6 33.87 -24.12 20.51
CA ALA A 6 34.97 -25.09 20.37
C ALA A 6 34.72 -26.38 21.17
N GLU A 7 34.25 -26.26 22.42
CA GLU A 7 33.87 -27.41 23.26
C GLU A 7 32.75 -28.22 22.63
N PHE A 8 31.72 -27.53 22.11
CA PHE A 8 30.59 -28.16 21.45
C PHE A 8 31.04 -28.95 20.21
N ARG A 9 31.91 -28.37 19.38
CA ARG A 9 32.44 -29.02 18.17
C ARG A 9 33.26 -30.27 18.48
N ALA A 10 34.06 -30.23 19.55
CA ALA A 10 34.85 -31.37 20.02
C ALA A 10 34.00 -32.52 20.58
N ILE A 11 32.81 -32.21 21.13
CA ILE A 11 31.85 -33.22 21.58
C ILE A 11 31.15 -33.85 20.37
N THR A 12 30.76 -33.05 19.38
CA THR A 12 30.08 -33.56 18.17
C THR A 12 30.96 -34.46 17.29
N SER A 13 32.29 -34.24 17.29
CA SER A 13 33.22 -35.07 16.51
C SER A 13 33.50 -36.43 17.14
N LYS A 14 33.13 -36.65 18.41
CA LYS A 14 33.35 -37.90 19.15
C LYS A 14 32.15 -38.85 19.10
N LEU A 15 31.01 -38.42 18.55
CA LEU A 15 29.83 -39.27 18.39
C LEU A 15 29.94 -40.07 17.08
N PRO A 16 29.76 -41.41 17.07
CA PRO A 16 29.72 -42.16 15.82
C PRO A 16 28.62 -41.58 14.94
N SER A 17 28.98 -41.31 13.67
CA SER A 17 28.13 -40.72 12.64
C SER A 17 26.84 -41.54 12.46
N ALA A 18 25.84 -41.25 13.29
CA ALA A 18 24.54 -41.87 13.20
C ALA A 18 23.77 -41.21 12.05
N ALA A 19 23.42 -42.07 11.09
CA ALA A 19 22.45 -41.88 10.02
C ALA A 19 22.81 -40.82 8.96
N GLU A 20 23.14 -41.34 7.78
CA GLU A 20 22.93 -40.74 6.48
C GLU A 20 21.76 -39.75 6.50
N LYS A 21 22.07 -38.46 6.26
CA LYS A 21 21.05 -37.41 6.21
C LYS A 21 20.04 -37.80 5.12
N PRO A 22 18.73 -37.86 5.40
CA PRO A 22 17.75 -38.06 4.34
C PRO A 22 17.99 -36.97 3.28
N LYS A 23 18.05 -37.38 2.01
CA LYS A 23 18.17 -36.46 0.86
C LYS A 23 17.15 -35.34 1.07
N LYS A 24 17.64 -34.09 1.20
CA LYS A 24 16.80 -32.90 1.26
C LYS A 24 16.04 -32.80 -0.06
N GLU A 25 14.83 -33.33 -0.09
CA GLU A 25 13.89 -33.15 -1.18
C GLU A 25 13.64 -31.64 -1.43
N ASN A 26 13.26 -31.36 -2.66
CA ASN A 26 13.14 -30.09 -3.38
C ASN A 26 12.42 -28.90 -2.70
N HIS A 27 12.03 -28.99 -1.42
CA HIS A 27 11.37 -27.89 -0.70
C HIS A 27 12.22 -26.61 -0.61
N ARG A 28 13.56 -26.71 -0.59
CA ARG A 28 14.46 -25.54 -0.58
C ARG A 28 14.32 -24.61 -1.78
N GLU A 29 14.05 -25.16 -2.96
CA GLU A 29 13.95 -24.36 -4.19
C GLU A 29 12.68 -23.50 -4.22
N ASP A 30 11.58 -24.04 -3.67
CA ASP A 30 10.29 -23.36 -3.59
C ASP A 30 10.29 -22.23 -2.54
N TYR A 31 11.07 -22.39 -1.45
CA TYR A 31 11.32 -21.30 -0.49
C TYR A 31 12.09 -20.15 -1.11
N ASP A 32 13.11 -20.46 -1.90
CA ASP A 32 13.88 -19.42 -2.59
C ASP A 32 13.02 -18.66 -3.59
N LEU A 33 12.08 -19.32 -4.27
CA LEU A 33 11.17 -18.66 -5.22
C LEU A 33 10.23 -17.66 -4.51
N PHE A 34 9.55 -18.08 -3.43
CA PHE A 34 8.66 -17.20 -2.66
C PHE A 34 9.40 -15.95 -2.15
N ILE A 35 10.58 -16.14 -1.55
CA ILE A 35 11.37 -15.04 -0.99
C ILE A 35 11.91 -14.13 -2.11
N LYS A 36 12.33 -14.70 -3.25
CA LYS A 36 12.74 -13.91 -4.43
C LYS A 36 11.59 -13.05 -4.95
N GLU A 37 10.40 -13.60 -5.06
CA GLU A 37 9.21 -12.83 -5.49
C GLU A 37 8.84 -11.75 -4.48
N ALA A 38 8.81 -12.07 -3.19
CA ALA A 38 8.57 -11.07 -2.13
C ALA A 38 9.62 -9.94 -2.17
N HIS A 39 10.89 -10.27 -2.42
CA HIS A 39 11.94 -9.27 -2.54
C HIS A 39 11.77 -8.39 -3.79
N ARG A 40 11.35 -8.97 -4.93
CA ARG A 40 11.03 -8.22 -6.15
C ARG A 40 9.89 -7.23 -5.90
N ILE A 41 8.81 -7.67 -5.25
CA ILE A 41 7.68 -6.81 -4.88
C ILE A 41 8.15 -5.68 -3.96
N TYR A 42 8.93 -6.00 -2.92
CA TYR A 42 9.49 -5.00 -2.02
C TYR A 42 10.34 -3.96 -2.76
N GLN A 43 11.18 -4.38 -3.71
CA GLN A 43 11.97 -3.46 -4.53
C GLN A 43 11.08 -2.51 -5.34
N HIS A 44 9.98 -3.00 -5.92
CA HIS A 44 9.02 -2.16 -6.63
C HIS A 44 8.35 -1.13 -5.70
N ILE A 45 7.86 -1.56 -4.54
CA ILE A 45 7.23 -0.69 -3.54
C ILE A 45 8.23 0.37 -3.04
N ALA A 46 9.46 -0.04 -2.71
CA ALA A 46 10.49 0.87 -2.23
C ALA A 46 10.93 1.87 -3.30
N SER A 47 11.01 1.45 -4.56
CA SER A 47 11.32 2.34 -5.69
C SER A 47 10.21 3.36 -5.91
N LEU A 48 8.95 2.92 -5.90
CA LEU A 48 7.79 3.81 -6.00
C LEU A 48 7.76 4.82 -4.85
N LYS A 49 8.01 4.38 -3.61
CA LYS A 49 8.09 5.28 -2.44
C LYS A 49 9.12 6.39 -2.64
N ARG A 50 10.34 6.02 -3.05
CA ARG A 50 11.42 6.99 -3.28
C ARG A 50 11.05 7.97 -4.39
N PHE A 51 10.45 7.47 -5.46
CA PHE A 51 9.99 8.27 -6.58
C PHE A 51 8.90 9.28 -6.16
N LEU A 52 7.84 8.84 -5.48
CA LEU A 52 6.78 9.73 -5.00
C LEU A 52 7.30 10.83 -4.04
N LEU A 53 8.33 10.51 -3.26
CA LEU A 53 8.96 11.50 -2.38
C LEU A 53 9.87 12.47 -3.14
N SER A 54 10.59 12.02 -4.17
CA SER A 54 11.46 12.91 -4.96
C SER A 54 10.65 13.91 -5.78
N ILE A 55 9.52 13.48 -6.35
CA ILE A 55 8.68 14.36 -7.16
C ILE A 55 7.78 15.28 -6.32
N ARG A 56 7.57 15.00 -5.02
CA ARG A 56 6.59 15.72 -4.17
C ARG A 56 6.68 17.24 -4.32
N ARG A 57 7.89 17.80 -4.36
CA ARG A 57 8.09 19.24 -4.47
C ARG A 57 7.62 19.80 -5.83
N ALA A 58 7.98 19.15 -6.93
CA ALA A 58 7.61 19.58 -8.28
C ALA A 58 6.16 19.23 -8.65
N TYR A 59 5.65 18.13 -8.10
CA TYR A 59 4.24 17.75 -8.21
C TYR A 59 3.32 18.76 -7.52
N LEU A 60 3.74 19.25 -6.35
CA LEU A 60 2.99 20.25 -5.58
C LEU A 60 3.29 21.69 -5.99
N SER A 61 4.24 21.99 -6.89
CA SER A 61 4.48 23.37 -7.34
C SER A 61 3.50 23.75 -8.46
N SER A 62 2.43 24.49 -8.12
CA SER A 62 1.45 25.01 -9.09
C SER A 62 1.87 26.36 -9.72
N ASP A 63 3.11 26.81 -9.45
CA ASP A 63 3.53 28.17 -9.82
C ASP A 63 3.90 28.29 -11.30
N SER A 64 2.89 28.57 -12.12
CA SER A 64 3.02 28.85 -13.55
C SER A 64 3.96 30.03 -13.86
N LYS A 65 4.21 30.92 -12.88
CA LYS A 65 5.17 32.04 -13.02
C LYS A 65 6.62 31.56 -13.11
N ALA A 66 6.96 30.42 -12.50
CA ALA A 66 8.30 29.86 -12.58
C ALA A 66 8.59 29.24 -13.96
N LEU A 67 7.56 28.71 -14.65
CA LEU A 67 7.67 28.20 -16.02
C LEU A 67 8.07 29.31 -17.01
N ARG A 68 7.53 30.52 -16.85
CA ARG A 68 7.90 31.69 -17.67
C ARG A 68 9.33 32.17 -17.42
N ARG A 69 9.90 31.92 -16.23
CA ARG A 69 11.26 32.36 -15.88
C ARG A 69 12.36 31.38 -16.33
N ASN A 70 12.03 30.11 -16.52
CA ASN A 70 12.99 29.07 -16.94
C ASN A 70 13.03 28.84 -18.46
N ARG A 71 11.97 29.18 -19.21
CA ARG A 71 11.98 29.10 -20.68
C ARG A 71 13.01 30.05 -21.32
N THR A 72 13.41 31.10 -20.61
CA THR A 72 14.51 32.01 -20.98
C THR A 72 15.92 31.47 -20.63
N LYS A 73 16.04 30.44 -19.80
CA LYS A 73 17.34 29.83 -19.42
C LYS A 73 17.62 28.50 -20.13
N GLN A 74 16.61 27.79 -20.62
CA GLN A 74 16.74 26.47 -21.25
C GLN A 74 17.16 26.52 -22.74
N LYS A 75 17.92 27.53 -23.15
CA LYS A 75 18.58 27.57 -24.48
C LYS A 75 20.10 27.36 -24.40
N GLN A 76 20.65 27.10 -23.21
CA GLN A 76 22.09 26.91 -22.98
C GLN A 76 22.36 25.78 -21.98
N SER A 77 21.86 24.56 -22.20
CA SER A 77 22.39 23.39 -21.48
C SER A 77 22.17 22.15 -22.34
N GLY A 78 23.05 21.97 -23.31
CA GLY A 78 23.20 20.71 -24.01
C GLY A 78 23.98 19.73 -23.13
N ASP A 79 23.53 18.47 -23.21
CA ASP A 79 24.29 17.25 -22.99
C ASP A 79 24.75 16.92 -21.55
N THR A 80 23.90 16.17 -20.84
CA THR A 80 24.35 15.31 -19.74
C THR A 80 24.04 13.87 -20.11
N VAL A 81 25.04 13.20 -20.66
CA VAL A 81 25.09 11.74 -20.85
C VAL A 81 25.09 11.08 -19.47
N ILE A 82 24.02 10.34 -19.14
CA ILE A 82 23.97 9.52 -17.93
C ILE A 82 24.42 8.10 -18.29
N ASN A 83 25.58 7.73 -17.74
CA ASN A 83 26.22 6.43 -17.86
C ASN A 83 25.31 5.34 -17.26
N SER A 84 24.88 4.40 -18.10
CA SER A 84 24.04 3.27 -17.74
C SER A 84 24.89 2.11 -17.20
N THR A 85 24.88 1.92 -15.88
CA THR A 85 25.42 0.68 -15.29
C THR A 85 24.76 0.33 -13.98
N SER A 86 23.51 -0.16 -14.03
CA SER A 86 22.99 -1.22 -13.13
C SER A 86 21.50 -1.47 -13.40
N SER A 87 21.23 -2.64 -13.95
CA SER A 87 19.93 -3.26 -14.16
C SER A 87 19.13 -3.42 -12.85
N SER A 88 17.92 -2.85 -12.78
CA SER A 88 16.72 -3.39 -12.07
C SER A 88 15.68 -2.34 -11.64
N SER A 89 15.83 -1.06 -11.98
CA SER A 89 14.93 -0.02 -11.46
C SER A 89 14.09 0.57 -12.58
N LEU A 90 12.80 0.21 -12.63
CA LEU A 90 11.77 0.88 -13.45
C LEU A 90 11.80 2.41 -13.29
N PHE A 91 12.40 2.91 -12.21
CA PHE A 91 12.53 4.32 -11.88
C PHE A 91 13.96 4.90 -11.99
N ALA A 92 14.96 4.15 -12.48
CA ALA A 92 16.32 4.68 -12.67
C ALA A 92 16.41 5.74 -13.78
N LEU A 93 15.38 5.91 -14.59
CA LEU A 93 15.30 6.94 -15.62
C LEU A 93 14.76 8.29 -15.12
N PHE A 94 14.24 8.39 -13.89
CA PHE A 94 13.66 9.66 -13.43
C PHE A 94 14.74 10.56 -12.83
N PRO A 95 15.01 11.75 -13.40
CA PRO A 95 15.96 12.69 -12.85
C PRO A 95 15.54 13.08 -11.44
N THR A 96 16.48 13.06 -10.49
CA THR A 96 16.27 13.51 -9.11
C THR A 96 15.95 15.01 -9.02
N ASP A 97 16.17 15.75 -10.10
CA ASP A 97 16.04 17.21 -10.18
C ASP A 97 14.93 17.64 -11.14
N ILE A 98 13.76 16.97 -11.07
CA ILE A 98 12.58 17.51 -11.73
C ILE A 98 12.13 18.73 -10.93
N THR A 99 12.35 19.93 -11.47
CA THR A 99 11.99 21.19 -10.79
C THR A 99 10.55 21.61 -11.07
N PHE A 100 9.98 21.16 -12.18
CA PHE A 100 8.62 21.50 -12.61
C PHE A 100 8.01 20.33 -13.38
N LEU A 101 6.71 20.11 -13.20
CA LEU A 101 5.94 19.12 -13.93
C LEU A 101 4.69 19.79 -14.53
N THR A 102 4.34 19.47 -15.77
CA THR A 102 3.09 19.91 -16.39
C THR A 102 1.89 19.13 -15.85
N ASP A 103 0.67 19.65 -15.98
CA ASP A 103 -0.53 18.98 -15.47
C ASP A 103 -0.73 17.59 -16.11
N ASN A 104 -0.42 17.44 -17.41
CA ASN A 104 -0.47 16.16 -18.11
C ASN A 104 0.59 15.16 -17.61
N GLU A 105 1.82 15.62 -17.37
CA GLU A 105 2.86 14.76 -16.78
C GLU A 105 2.50 14.33 -15.35
N ARG A 106 1.79 15.18 -14.59
CA ARG A 106 1.28 14.81 -13.25
C ARG A 106 0.22 13.72 -13.35
N ASP A 107 -0.71 13.83 -14.30
CA ASP A 107 -1.74 12.81 -14.55
C ASP A 107 -1.14 11.47 -14.97
N GLU A 108 -0.11 11.49 -15.83
CA GLU A 108 0.60 10.27 -16.23
C GLU A 108 1.33 9.62 -15.05
N ILE A 109 1.96 10.42 -14.19
CA ILE A 109 2.59 9.92 -12.96
C ILE A 109 1.54 9.27 -12.03
N ASP A 110 0.39 9.91 -11.86
CA ASP A 110 -0.68 9.40 -10.99
C ASP A 110 -1.22 8.07 -11.53
N PHE A 111 -1.39 7.97 -12.85
CA PHE A 111 -1.80 6.75 -13.53
C PHE A 111 -0.77 5.63 -13.35
N GLN A 112 0.52 5.91 -13.57
CA GLN A 112 1.59 4.93 -13.41
C GLN A 112 1.73 4.47 -11.95
N ALA A 113 1.67 5.40 -10.99
CA ALA A 113 1.74 5.08 -9.56
C ALA A 113 0.59 4.15 -9.16
N LYS A 114 -0.64 4.45 -9.61
CA LYS A 114 -1.82 3.62 -9.37
C LYS A 114 -1.67 2.22 -9.99
N MET A 115 -1.25 2.13 -11.25
CA MET A 115 -1.01 0.85 -11.94
C MET A 115 0.00 -0.02 -11.18
N ILE A 116 1.08 0.59 -10.67
CA ILE A 116 2.10 -0.14 -9.92
C ILE A 116 1.57 -0.59 -8.57
N ILE A 117 0.76 0.22 -7.88
CA ILE A 117 0.15 -0.15 -6.60
C ILE A 117 -0.81 -1.33 -6.80
N GLN A 118 -1.69 -1.28 -7.81
CA GLN A 118 -2.60 -2.38 -8.14
C GLN A 118 -1.82 -3.65 -8.46
N ARG A 119 -0.82 -3.56 -9.33
CA ARG A 119 0.01 -4.72 -9.68
C ARG A 119 0.77 -5.30 -8.48
N CYS A 120 1.22 -4.46 -7.55
CA CYS A 120 1.85 -4.94 -6.32
C CYS A 120 0.83 -5.62 -5.40
N MET A 121 -0.39 -5.09 -5.31
CA MET A 121 -1.49 -5.71 -4.55
C MET A 121 -1.81 -7.09 -5.12
N ASP A 122 -2.05 -7.22 -6.43
CA ASP A 122 -2.36 -8.50 -7.08
C ASP A 122 -1.26 -9.55 -6.84
N ARG A 123 0.00 -9.15 -6.93
CA ARG A 123 1.15 -10.04 -6.68
C ARG A 123 1.27 -10.46 -5.21
N ILE A 124 0.88 -9.58 -4.27
CA ILE A 124 0.83 -9.95 -2.85
C ILE A 124 -0.30 -10.94 -2.61
N GLU A 125 -1.48 -10.73 -3.21
CA GLU A 125 -2.61 -11.66 -3.14
C GLU A 125 -2.24 -13.03 -3.72
N GLU A 126 -1.58 -13.08 -4.88
CA GLU A 126 -1.06 -14.33 -5.47
C GLU A 126 -0.10 -15.07 -4.52
N LEU A 127 0.80 -14.35 -3.85
CA LEU A 127 1.72 -14.94 -2.85
C LEU A 127 0.96 -15.49 -1.63
N GLU A 128 -0.09 -14.80 -1.20
CA GLU A 128 -0.93 -15.25 -0.09
C GLU A 128 -1.77 -16.47 -0.46
N GLU A 129 -2.32 -16.51 -1.67
CA GLU A 129 -3.03 -17.66 -2.21
C GLU A 129 -2.12 -18.88 -2.33
N ALA A 130 -0.90 -18.70 -2.84
CA ALA A 130 0.11 -19.75 -2.89
C ALA A 130 0.42 -20.31 -1.49
N GLU A 131 0.46 -19.45 -0.47
CA GLU A 131 0.65 -19.85 0.92
C GLU A 131 -0.55 -20.62 1.48
N LYS A 132 -1.78 -20.13 1.25
CA LYS A 132 -3.02 -20.81 1.64
C LYS A 132 -3.12 -22.19 0.99
N LEU A 133 -2.75 -22.30 -0.29
CA LEU A 133 -2.75 -23.57 -1.02
C LEU A 133 -1.73 -24.56 -0.45
N ARG A 134 -0.55 -24.07 -0.02
CA ARG A 134 0.43 -24.92 0.68
C ARG A 134 -0.12 -25.41 2.01
N GLN A 135 -0.68 -24.51 2.82
CA GLN A 135 -1.28 -24.86 4.11
C GLN A 135 -2.40 -25.90 3.94
N ALA A 136 -3.27 -25.73 2.93
CA ALA A 136 -4.33 -26.68 2.61
C ALA A 136 -3.79 -28.04 2.17
N LYS A 137 -2.76 -28.06 1.31
CA LYS A 137 -2.08 -29.30 0.88
C LYS A 137 -1.44 -30.02 2.06
N GLU A 138 -0.84 -29.28 3.00
CA GLU A 138 -0.21 -29.85 4.19
C GLU A 138 -1.25 -30.44 5.14
N ALA A 139 -2.36 -29.72 5.35
CA ALA A 139 -3.49 -30.20 6.16
C ALA A 139 -4.17 -31.46 5.56
N ALA A 140 -4.12 -31.63 4.24
CA ALA A 140 -4.71 -32.78 3.54
C ALA A 140 -3.84 -34.05 3.57
N LYS A 141 -2.57 -33.99 3.98
CA LYS A 141 -1.70 -35.17 4.04
C LYS A 141 -2.22 -36.17 5.10
N PRO A 142 -2.41 -37.47 4.78
CA PRO A 142 -3.03 -38.44 5.72
C PRO A 142 -2.21 -38.68 6.99
N ALA A 143 -0.90 -38.37 6.98
CA ALA A 143 -0.04 -38.44 8.14
C ALA A 143 -0.48 -37.50 9.28
N SER A 144 -1.06 -36.32 8.99
CA SER A 144 -1.54 -35.38 10.00
C SER A 144 -2.87 -35.81 10.64
N ARG A 145 -3.69 -36.58 9.92
CA ARG A 145 -4.96 -37.15 10.45
C ARG A 145 -4.72 -38.33 11.38
N LEU A 146 -3.81 -39.24 11.02
CA LEU A 146 -3.44 -40.34 11.92
C LEU A 146 -2.57 -39.86 13.10
N ALA A 147 -1.66 -38.89 12.89
CA ALA A 147 -0.90 -38.29 13.99
C ALA A 147 -1.79 -37.48 14.97
N SER A 148 -2.84 -36.82 14.49
CA SER A 148 -3.85 -36.18 15.36
C SER A 148 -4.67 -37.18 16.16
N PHE A 149 -4.95 -38.38 15.61
CA PHE A 149 -5.70 -39.43 16.31
C PHE A 149 -4.82 -40.23 17.30
N PHE A 150 -3.53 -40.37 17.03
CA PHE A 150 -2.51 -40.91 17.95
C PHE A 150 -1.80 -39.81 18.77
N GLY A 151 -2.53 -38.72 19.04
CA GLY A 151 -2.01 -37.48 19.60
C GLY A 151 -1.02 -37.64 20.77
N ASN A 152 0.03 -36.81 20.69
CA ASN A 152 0.90 -36.33 21.77
C ASN A 152 2.23 -37.04 22.07
N ILE A 153 2.64 -38.13 21.42
CA ILE A 153 3.92 -38.81 21.80
C ILE A 153 4.97 -38.88 20.68
N MET A 154 4.58 -38.70 19.42
CA MET A 154 5.48 -38.93 18.30
C MET A 154 5.14 -37.97 17.15
N LEU A 155 5.80 -36.80 17.09
CA LEU A 155 6.49 -36.28 15.90
C LEU A 155 6.77 -34.75 16.06
N PRO A 156 8.04 -34.32 16.04
CA PRO A 156 8.44 -32.89 16.10
C PRO A 156 8.41 -32.16 14.74
N SER A 157 7.92 -32.80 13.68
CA SER A 157 8.02 -32.32 12.29
C SER A 157 6.88 -31.41 11.83
N THR A 158 6.12 -30.80 12.73
CA THR A 158 5.16 -29.72 12.40
C THR A 158 5.69 -28.35 12.80
N SER A 159 6.71 -28.29 13.66
CA SER A 159 7.24 -27.04 14.21
C SER A 159 7.95 -26.16 13.18
N VAL A 160 8.64 -26.75 12.20
CA VAL A 160 9.38 -25.97 11.20
C VAL A 160 8.41 -25.37 10.19
N GLU A 161 7.39 -26.12 9.80
CA GLU A 161 6.35 -25.75 8.86
C GLU A 161 5.44 -24.65 9.41
N ASP A 162 5.08 -24.73 10.70
CA ASP A 162 4.31 -23.69 11.40
C ASP A 162 5.12 -22.39 11.52
N VAL A 163 6.39 -22.49 11.90
CA VAL A 163 7.31 -21.32 11.95
C VAL A 163 7.49 -20.71 10.55
N LEU A 164 7.54 -21.54 9.50
CA LEU A 164 7.62 -21.07 8.12
C LEU A 164 6.33 -20.38 7.66
N ALA A 165 5.17 -20.90 8.05
CA ALA A 165 3.88 -20.27 7.77
C ALA A 165 3.78 -18.90 8.43
N VAL A 166 4.19 -18.79 9.71
CA VAL A 166 4.27 -17.49 10.42
C VAL A 166 5.28 -16.56 9.76
N HIS A 167 6.45 -17.05 9.36
CA HIS A 167 7.43 -16.21 8.70
C HIS A 167 6.90 -15.66 7.37
N ARG A 168 6.23 -16.49 6.55
CA ARG A 168 5.67 -16.04 5.27
C ARG A 168 4.48 -15.11 5.44
N SER A 169 3.59 -15.36 6.40
CA SER A 169 2.50 -14.41 6.72
C SER A 169 3.04 -13.07 7.24
N SER A 170 4.13 -13.09 8.02
CA SER A 170 4.80 -11.85 8.46
C SER A 170 5.41 -11.06 7.29
N ILE A 171 5.94 -11.75 6.27
CA ILE A 171 6.47 -11.12 5.06
C ILE A 171 5.35 -10.47 4.26
N THR A 172 4.27 -11.19 3.96
CA THR A 172 3.14 -10.63 3.19
C THR A 172 2.50 -9.45 3.94
N TRP A 173 2.36 -9.56 5.26
CA TRP A 173 1.91 -8.46 6.12
C TRP A 173 2.82 -7.23 6.02
N LEU A 174 4.14 -7.42 6.09
CA LEU A 174 5.10 -6.32 5.95
C LEU A 174 5.00 -5.64 4.57
N LEU A 175 4.88 -6.43 3.50
CA LEU A 175 4.73 -5.93 2.14
C LEU A 175 3.44 -5.12 2.00
N ASN A 176 2.33 -5.64 2.49
CA ASN A 176 1.03 -4.98 2.44
C ASN A 176 1.01 -3.69 3.27
N ASN A 177 1.62 -3.69 4.45
CA ASN A 177 1.81 -2.51 5.28
C ASN A 177 2.65 -1.44 4.55
N LYS A 178 3.74 -1.84 3.88
CA LYS A 178 4.56 -0.92 3.08
C LYS A 178 3.81 -0.38 1.86
N LEU A 179 3.01 -1.20 1.19
CA LEU A 179 2.16 -0.76 0.09
C LEU A 179 1.12 0.27 0.58
N THR A 180 0.54 0.03 1.75
CA THR A 180 -0.42 0.95 2.40
C THR A 180 0.22 2.30 2.72
N GLU A 181 1.45 2.28 3.22
CA GLU A 181 2.23 3.50 3.47
C GLU A 181 2.44 4.32 2.19
N VAL A 182 2.78 3.66 1.08
CA VAL A 182 2.98 4.32 -0.23
C VAL A 182 1.67 4.85 -0.81
N SER A 183 0.59 4.07 -0.72
CA SER A 183 -0.75 4.49 -1.14
C SER A 183 -1.22 5.72 -0.37
N LYS A 184 -0.93 5.81 0.94
CA LYS A 184 -1.22 6.99 1.75
C LYS A 184 -0.49 8.24 1.25
N ILE A 185 0.80 8.11 0.89
CA ILE A 185 1.59 9.22 0.34
C ILE A 185 1.00 9.70 -0.99
N GLN A 186 0.61 8.78 -1.88
CA GLN A 186 -0.04 9.13 -3.14
C GLN A 186 -1.36 9.89 -2.90
N LYS A 187 -2.21 9.35 -2.01
CA LYS A 187 -3.50 9.96 -1.66
C LYS A 187 -3.34 11.38 -1.11
N GLU A 188 -2.41 11.60 -0.19
CA GLU A 188 -2.14 12.93 0.37
C GLU A 188 -1.73 13.94 -0.74
N GLN A 189 -0.86 13.53 -1.67
CA GLN A 189 -0.45 14.39 -2.78
C GLN A 189 -1.62 14.71 -3.71
N GLN A 190 -2.48 13.73 -3.99
CA GLN A 190 -3.64 13.89 -4.85
C GLN A 190 -4.74 14.74 -4.21
N GLU A 191 -5.00 14.58 -2.91
CA GLU A 191 -5.92 15.43 -2.14
C GLU A 191 -5.49 16.89 -2.24
N ILE A 192 -4.21 17.19 -1.99
CA ILE A 192 -3.69 18.55 -2.11
C ILE A 192 -3.88 19.11 -3.52
N ARG A 193 -3.71 18.27 -4.56
CA ARG A 193 -3.92 18.68 -5.95
C ARG A 193 -5.39 19.01 -6.21
N VAL A 194 -6.31 18.15 -5.80
CA VAL A 194 -7.77 18.36 -5.99
C VAL A 194 -8.21 19.63 -5.29
N THR A 195 -7.81 19.82 -4.02
CA THR A 195 -8.14 21.04 -3.27
C THR A 195 -7.65 22.28 -4.01
N ARG A 196 -6.44 22.25 -4.58
CA ARG A 196 -5.90 23.39 -5.35
C ARG A 196 -6.60 23.62 -6.68
N GLU A 197 -7.04 22.57 -7.37
CA GLU A 197 -7.82 22.74 -8.60
C GLU A 197 -9.20 23.32 -8.29
N ILE A 198 -9.82 22.93 -7.17
CA ILE A 198 -11.06 23.54 -6.67
C ILE A 198 -10.81 25.02 -6.38
N GLU A 199 -9.82 25.37 -5.56
CA GLU A 199 -9.47 26.77 -5.25
C GLU A 199 -9.15 27.59 -6.51
N LYS A 200 -8.49 26.99 -7.50
CA LYS A 200 -8.17 27.64 -8.78
C LYS A 200 -9.40 27.80 -9.66
N SER A 201 -10.35 26.87 -9.62
CA SER A 201 -11.64 27.02 -10.29
C SER A 201 -12.49 28.11 -9.64
N GLU A 202 -12.54 28.16 -8.31
CA GLU A 202 -13.24 29.19 -7.54
C GLU A 202 -12.65 30.58 -7.78
N ASN A 203 -11.31 30.71 -7.79
CA ASN A 203 -10.65 31.98 -8.11
C ASN A 203 -10.88 32.42 -9.56
N ARG A 204 -11.00 31.48 -10.51
CA ARG A 204 -11.36 31.82 -11.90
C ARG A 204 -12.80 32.32 -11.98
N LEU A 205 -13.74 31.64 -11.34
CA LEU A 205 -15.13 32.06 -11.26
C LEU A 205 -15.27 33.43 -10.58
N PHE A 206 -14.53 33.68 -9.51
CA PHE A 206 -14.53 34.97 -8.81
C PHE A 206 -13.93 36.08 -9.68
N HIS A 207 -12.82 35.82 -10.38
CA HIS A 207 -12.20 36.78 -11.28
C HIS A 207 -13.12 37.13 -12.47
N THR A 208 -13.73 36.11 -13.08
CA THR A 208 -14.76 36.27 -14.12
C THR A 208 -15.94 37.10 -13.61
N SER A 209 -16.42 36.81 -12.40
CA SER A 209 -17.49 37.59 -11.76
C SER A 209 -17.09 39.05 -11.46
N MET A 210 -15.81 39.33 -11.24
CA MET A 210 -15.29 40.69 -11.03
C MET A 210 -15.04 41.46 -12.33
N MET A 211 -14.78 40.76 -13.44
CA MET A 211 -14.60 41.37 -14.77
C MET A 211 -15.92 41.72 -15.46
N MET A 212 -17.05 41.24 -14.96
CA MET A 212 -18.37 41.71 -15.41
C MET A 212 -18.56 43.16 -14.95
N PRO A 213 -18.69 44.14 -15.87
CA PRO A 213 -18.98 45.50 -15.47
C PRO A 213 -20.40 45.52 -14.88
N SER A 214 -20.50 45.75 -13.57
CA SER A 214 -21.78 46.08 -12.94
C SER A 214 -22.26 47.38 -13.57
N ALA A 215 -23.28 47.31 -14.45
CA ALA A 215 -23.94 48.45 -15.08
C ALA A 215 -24.76 49.27 -14.07
N THR A 216 -24.12 49.71 -12.99
CA THR A 216 -24.72 50.48 -11.90
C THR A 216 -23.85 51.69 -11.58
N ASN A 217 -23.47 52.46 -12.61
CA ASN A 217 -22.96 53.82 -12.45
C ASN A 217 -23.73 54.73 -13.42
N PHE A 218 -25.02 54.92 -13.15
CA PHE A 218 -25.72 56.11 -13.62
C PHE A 218 -25.44 57.22 -12.61
N GLU A 219 -24.61 58.17 -13.04
CA GLU A 219 -24.24 59.36 -12.28
C GLU A 219 -25.50 60.16 -11.89
N ALA A 220 -25.89 60.09 -10.62
CA ALA A 220 -26.84 61.03 -10.04
C ALA A 220 -26.15 62.39 -9.86
N SER A 221 -26.00 63.12 -10.96
CA SER A 221 -25.58 64.51 -10.93
C SER A 221 -26.70 65.36 -10.35
N SER A 222 -26.42 65.98 -9.22
CA SER A 222 -27.35 66.78 -8.42
C SER A 222 -27.83 68.01 -9.20
N VAL A 223 -29.02 67.94 -9.80
CA VAL A 223 -29.77 69.14 -10.18
C VAL A 223 -31.04 69.19 -9.34
N ARG A 224 -31.00 70.11 -8.38
CA ARG A 224 -32.14 70.61 -7.61
C ARG A 224 -33.22 71.10 -8.59
N ALA A 225 -34.31 70.36 -8.71
CA ALA A 225 -35.53 70.83 -9.36
C ALA A 225 -36.74 70.54 -8.46
N THR A 226 -37.42 71.62 -8.15
CA THR A 226 -38.71 71.69 -7.44
C THR A 226 -39.79 70.86 -8.12
N ILE A 227 -40.55 70.13 -7.31
CA ILE A 227 -41.80 69.45 -7.69
C ILE A 227 -42.80 70.52 -8.20
N PRO A 228 -43.46 70.27 -9.34
CA PRO A 228 -44.92 70.12 -9.27
C PRO A 228 -45.40 68.89 -10.03
N THR A 229 -46.13 68.06 -9.28
CA THR A 229 -47.41 67.43 -9.62
C THR A 229 -47.78 67.16 -11.10
N ASN A 230 -48.15 65.89 -11.30
CA ASN A 230 -49.11 65.37 -12.27
C ASN A 230 -48.54 64.98 -13.63
N THR A 231 -48.17 63.71 -13.77
CA THR A 231 -48.15 63.01 -15.06
C THR A 231 -48.31 61.52 -14.82
N VAL A 232 -49.24 60.97 -15.59
CA VAL A 232 -49.67 59.58 -15.66
C VAL A 232 -48.48 58.68 -16.01
N TRP A 233 -48.34 57.56 -15.31
CA TRP A 233 -47.41 56.49 -15.69
C TRP A 233 -47.97 55.75 -16.90
N ASP A 234 -47.79 56.33 -18.09
CA ASP A 234 -47.96 55.69 -19.38
C ASP A 234 -46.67 55.90 -20.17
N GLN A 235 -45.64 55.13 -19.83
CA GLN A 235 -44.41 55.01 -20.60
C GLN A 235 -43.93 53.56 -20.52
N GLY A 236 -44.66 52.69 -21.21
CA GLY A 236 -44.18 51.35 -21.61
C GLY A 236 -43.37 51.38 -22.92
N GLU A 237 -43.24 52.52 -23.58
CA GLU A 237 -42.62 52.63 -24.91
C GLU A 237 -41.29 53.43 -24.91
N ASP A 238 -41.07 54.35 -23.96
CA ASP A 238 -39.86 55.19 -23.94
C ASP A 238 -38.62 54.49 -23.32
N GLN A 239 -38.80 53.42 -22.53
CA GLN A 239 -37.67 52.58 -22.11
C GLN A 239 -37.15 51.71 -23.25
N GLN A 240 -38.03 51.25 -24.15
CA GLN A 240 -37.64 50.42 -25.29
C GLN A 240 -36.82 51.22 -26.30
N GLN A 241 -37.22 52.47 -26.57
CA GLN A 241 -36.49 53.35 -27.49
C GLN A 241 -35.13 53.81 -26.94
N GLN A 242 -34.98 53.95 -25.63
CA GLN A 242 -33.67 54.24 -25.02
C GLN A 242 -32.74 53.02 -25.05
N ILE A 243 -33.27 51.80 -24.97
CA ILE A 243 -32.50 50.57 -25.15
C ILE A 243 -32.09 50.41 -26.62
N ASP A 244 -33.03 50.61 -27.56
CA ASP A 244 -32.77 50.51 -29.00
C ASP A 244 -31.75 51.57 -29.49
N ALA A 245 -31.82 52.80 -28.97
CA ALA A 245 -30.87 53.86 -29.30
C ALA A 245 -29.48 53.68 -28.62
N PHE A 246 -29.43 52.98 -27.48
CA PHE A 246 -28.19 52.58 -26.83
C PHE A 246 -27.56 51.36 -27.51
N GLU A 247 -28.39 50.41 -27.99
CA GLU A 247 -27.98 49.30 -28.87
C GLU A 247 -27.47 49.79 -30.23
N GLU A 248 -28.02 50.89 -30.79
CA GLU A 248 -27.50 51.52 -32.01
C GLU A 248 -26.18 52.29 -31.80
N GLN A 249 -25.87 52.71 -30.56
CA GLN A 249 -24.61 53.38 -30.22
C GLN A 249 -23.49 52.42 -29.83
N LEU A 250 -23.79 51.21 -29.38
CA LEU A 250 -22.80 50.13 -29.34
C LEU A 250 -22.49 49.75 -30.79
N SER A 251 -21.23 49.86 -31.19
CA SER A 251 -20.84 49.39 -32.51
C SER A 251 -21.22 47.91 -32.62
N LYS A 252 -21.78 47.49 -33.75
CA LYS A 252 -22.08 46.07 -34.02
C LYS A 252 -20.85 45.16 -33.78
N GLU A 253 -19.65 45.74 -33.83
CA GLU A 253 -18.37 45.11 -33.51
C GLU A 253 -18.15 44.92 -31.99
N GLU A 254 -18.53 45.86 -31.13
CA GLU A 254 -18.51 45.70 -29.66
C GLU A 254 -19.53 44.66 -29.18
N LEU A 255 -20.71 44.61 -29.78
CA LEU A 255 -21.71 43.58 -29.45
C LEU A 255 -21.21 42.18 -29.85
N GLN A 256 -20.58 42.06 -31.03
CA GLN A 256 -19.98 40.81 -31.47
C GLN A 256 -18.81 40.38 -30.57
N MET A 257 -17.97 41.32 -30.13
CA MET A 257 -16.90 41.04 -29.16
C MET A 257 -17.45 40.61 -27.80
N LEU A 258 -18.55 41.21 -27.31
CA LEU A 258 -19.20 40.80 -26.06
C LEU A 258 -19.83 39.41 -26.17
N GLU A 259 -20.44 39.08 -27.31
CA GLU A 259 -20.97 37.73 -27.55
C GLU A 259 -19.83 36.69 -27.60
N GLU A 260 -18.72 37.03 -28.25
CA GLU A 260 -17.51 36.21 -28.28
C GLU A 260 -16.91 36.03 -26.88
N GLU A 261 -16.78 37.10 -26.08
CA GLU A 261 -16.28 37.08 -24.71
C GLU A 261 -17.18 36.25 -23.77
N ASN A 262 -18.50 36.36 -23.91
CA ASN A 262 -19.45 35.56 -23.14
C ASN A 262 -19.35 34.07 -23.52
N SER A 263 -19.23 33.77 -24.81
CA SER A 263 -19.03 32.38 -25.27
C SER A 263 -17.71 31.78 -24.74
N GLN A 264 -16.64 32.57 -24.74
CA GLN A 264 -15.34 32.18 -24.21
C GLN A 264 -15.40 31.96 -22.69
N MET A 265 -16.08 32.85 -21.96
CA MET A 265 -16.29 32.74 -20.53
C MET A 265 -17.03 31.46 -20.13
N LEU A 266 -18.10 31.13 -20.86
CA LEU A 266 -18.85 29.88 -20.66
C LEU A 266 -17.99 28.65 -20.97
N GLU A 267 -17.16 28.72 -22.02
CA GLU A 267 -16.22 27.65 -22.34
C GLU A 267 -15.20 27.44 -21.21
N GLU A 268 -14.60 28.51 -20.70
CA GLU A 268 -13.67 28.46 -19.56
C GLU A 268 -14.31 27.88 -18.30
N LEU A 269 -15.55 28.27 -18.01
CA LEU A 269 -16.32 27.73 -16.88
C LEU A 269 -16.59 26.24 -17.06
N SER A 270 -17.01 25.83 -18.26
CA SER A 270 -17.25 24.41 -18.57
C SER A 270 -15.97 23.58 -18.42
N ASN A 271 -14.83 24.12 -18.87
CA ASN A 271 -13.53 23.48 -18.76
C ASN A 271 -13.07 23.37 -17.31
N ALA A 272 -13.27 24.41 -16.49
CA ALA A 272 -12.98 24.39 -15.07
C ALA A 272 -13.81 23.33 -14.33
N LEU A 273 -15.11 23.24 -14.62
CA LEU A 273 -15.99 22.22 -14.03
C LEU A 273 -15.60 20.81 -14.44
N ASN A 274 -15.27 20.60 -15.72
CA ASN A 274 -14.81 19.30 -16.21
C ASN A 274 -13.50 18.88 -15.53
N GLN A 275 -12.58 19.82 -15.29
CA GLN A 275 -11.32 19.58 -14.59
C GLN A 275 -11.55 19.17 -13.13
N VAL A 276 -12.41 19.88 -12.39
CA VAL A 276 -12.77 19.54 -11.01
C VAL A 276 -13.43 18.16 -10.94
N ARG A 277 -14.41 17.90 -11.80
CA ARG A 277 -15.12 16.60 -11.86
C ARG A 277 -14.18 15.43 -12.15
N SER A 278 -13.22 15.62 -13.07
CA SER A 278 -12.20 14.62 -13.36
C SER A 278 -11.32 14.35 -12.13
N ALA A 279 -10.89 15.42 -11.45
CA ALA A 279 -10.04 15.33 -10.27
C ALA A 279 -10.76 14.65 -9.09
N GLU A 280 -12.04 14.96 -8.87
CA GLU A 280 -12.90 14.27 -7.89
C GLU A 280 -13.03 12.78 -8.19
N LYS A 281 -13.28 12.41 -9.45
CA LYS A 281 -13.37 11.00 -9.87
C LYS A 281 -12.07 10.26 -9.57
N ALA A 282 -10.93 10.86 -9.88
CA ALA A 282 -9.62 10.25 -9.64
C ALA A 282 -9.34 10.09 -8.14
N LEU A 283 -9.75 11.05 -7.31
CA LEU A 283 -9.61 10.98 -5.85
C LEU A 283 -10.52 9.92 -5.24
N LEU A 284 -11.76 9.82 -5.70
CA LEU A 284 -12.69 8.77 -5.28
C LEU A 284 -12.10 7.39 -5.57
N GLU A 285 -11.54 7.19 -6.76
CA GLU A 285 -10.92 5.92 -7.14
C GLU A 285 -9.68 5.57 -6.31
N ILE A 286 -8.84 6.55 -5.98
CA ILE A 286 -7.72 6.32 -5.05
C ILE A 286 -8.21 6.01 -3.64
N SER A 287 -9.29 6.66 -3.20
CA SER A 287 -9.88 6.42 -1.89
C SER A 287 -10.52 5.03 -1.80
N THR A 288 -11.13 4.52 -2.87
CA THR A 288 -11.65 3.15 -2.90
C THR A 288 -10.51 2.14 -2.84
N LEU A 289 -9.46 2.31 -3.64
CA LEU A 289 -8.26 1.46 -3.59
C LEU A 289 -7.64 1.48 -2.18
N GLN A 290 -7.43 2.67 -1.61
CA GLN A 290 -6.85 2.81 -0.27
C GLN A 290 -7.72 2.13 0.80
N SER A 291 -9.04 2.25 0.71
CA SER A 291 -9.98 1.54 1.60
C SER A 291 -9.84 0.03 1.48
N GLN A 292 -9.83 -0.50 0.25
CA GLN A 292 -9.61 -1.93 -0.02
C GLN A 292 -8.31 -2.42 0.61
N LEU A 293 -7.22 -1.69 0.42
CA LEU A 293 -5.91 -2.04 0.95
C LEU A 293 -5.89 -2.02 2.49
N THR A 294 -6.50 -1.02 3.12
CA THR A 294 -6.60 -0.95 4.59
C THR A 294 -7.49 -2.06 5.17
N ASN A 295 -8.58 -2.40 4.49
CA ASN A 295 -9.45 -3.51 4.90
C ASN A 295 -8.72 -4.85 4.75
N HIS A 296 -7.98 -5.03 3.66
CA HIS A 296 -7.16 -6.21 3.44
C HIS A 296 -6.08 -6.35 4.51
N LEU A 297 -5.36 -5.27 4.82
CA LEU A 297 -4.36 -5.23 5.90
C LEU A 297 -4.98 -5.55 7.28
N ALA A 298 -6.17 -5.02 7.57
CA ALA A 298 -6.87 -5.30 8.83
C ALA A 298 -7.24 -6.79 8.95
N ALA A 299 -7.84 -7.37 7.90
CA ALA A 299 -8.16 -8.79 7.85
C ALA A 299 -6.90 -9.67 7.98
N GLN A 300 -5.83 -9.31 7.27
CA GLN A 300 -4.55 -10.02 7.30
C GLN A 300 -3.87 -9.93 8.68
N THR A 301 -3.97 -8.79 9.36
CA THR A 301 -3.40 -8.62 10.71
C THR A 301 -4.03 -9.61 11.69
N ILE A 302 -5.36 -9.72 11.68
CA ILE A 302 -6.09 -10.69 12.51
C ILE A 302 -5.65 -12.14 12.21
N GLN A 303 -5.45 -12.48 10.92
CA GLN A 303 -4.98 -13.81 10.53
C GLN A 303 -3.54 -14.08 10.99
N THR A 304 -2.67 -13.08 10.85
CA THR A 304 -1.25 -13.18 11.24
C THR A 304 -1.10 -13.32 12.75
N ASP A 305 -1.89 -12.58 13.53
CA ASP A 305 -1.91 -12.69 14.99
C ASP A 305 -2.33 -14.08 15.46
N LYS A 306 -3.36 -14.67 14.84
CA LYS A 306 -3.79 -16.04 15.14
C LYS A 306 -2.69 -17.07 14.84
N LEU A 307 -2.05 -16.97 13.68
CA LEU A 307 -0.94 -17.85 13.32
C LEU A 307 0.25 -17.71 14.28
N TYR A 308 0.51 -16.48 14.74
CA TYR A 308 1.57 -16.21 15.71
C TYR A 308 1.26 -16.83 17.08
N GLU A 309 0.05 -16.67 17.60
CA GLU A 309 -0.40 -17.33 18.83
C GLU A 309 -0.33 -18.85 18.72
N GLU A 310 -0.76 -19.41 17.60
CA GLU A 310 -0.70 -20.85 17.33
C GLU A 310 0.74 -21.36 17.32
N ALA A 311 1.66 -20.66 16.66
CA ALA A 311 3.07 -21.05 16.63
C ALA A 311 3.72 -20.97 18.02
N ILE A 312 3.37 -19.99 18.86
CA ILE A 312 3.82 -19.94 20.26
C ILE A 312 3.31 -21.16 21.02
N ALA A 313 2.01 -21.45 20.93
CA ALA A 313 1.41 -22.58 21.62
C ALA A 313 2.01 -23.91 21.15
N THR A 314 2.25 -24.08 19.85
CA THR A 314 2.93 -25.25 19.30
C THR A 314 4.36 -25.36 19.79
N THR A 315 5.11 -24.26 19.83
CA THR A 315 6.49 -24.24 20.36
C THR A 315 6.52 -24.67 21.82
N GLN A 316 5.59 -24.17 22.65
CA GLN A 316 5.46 -24.57 24.05
C GLN A 316 5.10 -26.06 24.21
N ARG A 317 4.19 -26.57 23.37
CA ARG A 317 3.83 -28.00 23.38
C ARG A 317 5.01 -28.89 23.00
N VAL A 318 5.81 -28.48 22.01
CA VAL A 318 7.01 -29.21 21.59
C VAL A 318 8.07 -29.20 22.69
N GLU A 319 8.29 -28.07 23.34
CA GLU A 319 9.20 -27.95 24.48
C GLU A 319 8.77 -28.89 25.62
N HIS A 320 7.50 -28.84 25.99
CA HIS A 320 6.96 -29.71 27.04
C HIS A 320 7.01 -31.19 26.66
N GLY A 321 6.69 -31.54 25.41
CA GLY A 321 6.80 -32.90 24.88
C GLY A 321 8.23 -33.42 24.93
N ASN A 322 9.22 -32.59 24.59
CA ASN A 322 10.63 -32.98 24.68
C ASN A 322 11.05 -33.22 26.14
N LEU A 323 10.60 -32.37 27.08
CA LEU A 323 10.82 -32.60 28.51
C LEU A 323 10.19 -33.91 28.99
N GLN A 324 8.99 -34.24 28.52
CA GLN A 324 8.34 -35.51 28.83
C GLN A 324 9.10 -36.71 28.26
N LEU A 325 9.66 -36.62 27.06
CA LEU A 325 10.50 -37.67 26.49
C LEU A 325 11.77 -37.92 27.32
N ILE A 326 12.41 -36.85 27.80
CA ILE A 326 13.57 -36.95 28.70
C ILE A 326 13.16 -37.61 30.02
N LYS A 327 12.09 -37.13 30.66
CA LYS A 327 11.55 -37.74 31.90
C LYS A 327 11.18 -39.21 31.71
N THR A 328 10.57 -39.57 30.58
CA THR A 328 10.19 -40.95 30.25
C THR A 328 11.41 -41.85 30.03
N ARG A 329 12.45 -41.33 29.38
CA ARG A 329 13.73 -42.05 29.22
C ARG A 329 14.37 -42.37 30.57
N GLU A 330 14.33 -41.44 31.52
CA GLU A 330 14.81 -41.66 32.89
C GLU A 330 13.98 -42.72 33.62
N HIS A 331 12.65 -42.62 33.54
CA HIS A 331 11.74 -43.60 34.14
C HIS A 331 11.92 -45.01 33.56
N ASN A 332 12.11 -45.17 32.24
CA ASN A 332 12.31 -46.47 31.61
C ASN A 332 13.62 -47.17 32.06
N ARG A 333 14.64 -46.40 32.47
CA ARG A 333 15.85 -46.96 33.09
C ARG A 333 15.57 -47.46 34.52
N GLY A 334 14.71 -46.75 35.26
CA GLY A 334 14.23 -47.18 36.58
C GLY A 334 13.33 -48.41 36.51
N ALA A 335 12.37 -48.44 35.58
CA ALA A 335 11.43 -49.53 35.37
C ALA A 335 12.13 -50.87 35.06
N ARG A 336 13.19 -50.85 34.23
CA ARG A 336 13.99 -52.06 33.95
C ARG A 336 14.70 -52.60 35.19
N LYS A 337 15.26 -51.73 36.04
CA LYS A 337 15.89 -52.14 37.30
C LYS A 337 14.86 -52.71 38.27
N PHE A 338 13.70 -52.07 38.38
CA PHE A 338 12.61 -52.53 39.22
C PHE A 338 12.07 -53.90 38.76
N MET A 339 11.89 -54.10 37.46
CA MET A 339 11.44 -55.37 36.88
C MET A 339 12.45 -56.50 37.13
N LEU A 340 13.76 -56.23 37.00
CA LEU A 340 14.80 -57.20 37.34
C LEU A 340 14.80 -57.55 38.84
N LEU A 341 14.66 -56.54 39.72
CA LEU A 341 14.59 -56.76 41.16
C LEU A 341 13.34 -57.57 41.54
N PHE A 342 12.20 -57.27 40.93
CA PHE A 342 10.96 -58.02 41.11
C PHE A 342 11.12 -59.49 40.71
N LEU A 343 11.75 -59.77 39.56
CA LEU A 343 11.96 -61.13 39.08
C LEU A 343 12.89 -61.92 40.02
N ILE A 344 13.96 -61.28 40.54
CA ILE A 344 14.87 -61.90 41.51
C ILE A 344 14.14 -62.22 42.81
N VAL A 345 13.34 -61.29 43.35
CA VAL A 345 12.57 -61.51 44.57
C VAL A 345 11.53 -62.60 44.38
N ALA A 346 10.81 -62.62 43.26
CA ALA A 346 9.85 -63.68 42.93
C ALA A 346 10.52 -65.05 42.82
N SER A 347 11.72 -65.12 42.22
CA SER A 347 12.50 -66.37 42.14
C SER A 347 12.92 -66.86 43.52
N LEU A 348 13.34 -65.98 44.43
CA LEU A 348 13.71 -66.34 45.81
C LEU A 348 12.50 -66.81 46.62
N VAL A 349 11.34 -66.17 46.45
CA VAL A 349 10.09 -66.58 47.09
C VAL A 349 9.70 -67.99 46.66
N LEU A 350 9.77 -68.31 45.36
CA LEU A 350 9.47 -69.65 44.87
C LEU A 350 10.44 -70.70 45.43
N LEU A 351 11.74 -70.40 45.51
CA LEU A 351 12.73 -71.30 46.09
C LEU A 351 12.49 -71.55 47.59
N PHE A 352 12.10 -70.53 48.34
CA PHE A 352 11.79 -70.69 49.77
C PHE A 352 10.52 -71.51 50.00
N LEU A 353 9.52 -71.36 49.11
CA LEU A 353 8.27 -72.13 49.16
C LEU A 353 8.51 -73.61 48.82
N ASP A 354 9.40 -73.89 47.87
CA ASP A 354 9.83 -75.25 47.51
C ASP A 354 10.67 -75.91 48.62
N TRP A 355 11.53 -75.15 49.30
CA TRP A 355 12.33 -75.67 50.42
C TRP A 355 11.52 -75.97 51.69
N TYR A 356 10.41 -75.26 51.90
CA TYR A 356 9.55 -75.43 53.07
C TYR A 356 8.48 -76.52 52.88
N SER A 357 8.13 -76.84 51.63
CA SER A 357 7.31 -78.01 51.27
C SER A 357 8.09 -79.31 51.45
#